data_AF-A0AAE8KAS5-F1
#
_entry.id   AF-A0AAE8KAS5-F1
#
_cell.length_a   1.000
_cell.length_b   1.000
_cell.length_c   1.000
_cell.angle_alpha   90.00
_cell.angle_beta   90.00
_cell.angle_gamma   90.00
#
_symmetry.space_group_name_H-M   'P 1'
#
loop_
_entity.id
_entity.type
_entity.pdbx_description
1 polymer ?
#
loop_
_entity_poly.entity_id
_entity_poly.type
_entity_poly.pdbx_seq_one_letter_code
_entity_poly.pdbx_strand_id
1 'polypeptide(L)'
;MKKKAFAVSVVLIVLIFGGVFYMVNSQKSSTGLDAKEEKIIKHGFRLLEEQIGTYIKENYSGISKIEFSPIFIQGGEDNPPFTADVLPVIYDEEGNRAVMGKRIGKRGYPSYGTTGDLTLDFDHMGNESIWLEGSATSLDKKIDVSNANHLPEEAKLTPPIKGTDDNIDALVNDGQLKKVTKSEKGSPKAKIDYSIQIIRGSYSEWN
;
A
#
# COMPACT_ATOMS: atom_id res chain seq x y z
N MET A 1 -45.27 37.21 -17.98
CA MET A 1 -44.93 36.12 -17.04
C MET A 1 -44.29 34.90 -17.70
N LYS A 2 -44.66 34.53 -18.94
CA LYS A 2 -44.14 33.33 -19.65
C LYS A 2 -42.61 33.31 -19.93
N LYS A 3 -41.97 34.46 -20.19
CA LYS A 3 -40.52 34.54 -20.48
C LYS A 3 -39.61 34.28 -19.26
N LYS A 4 -40.05 34.65 -18.04
CA LYS A 4 -39.27 34.44 -16.80
C LYS A 4 -39.30 32.97 -16.34
N ALA A 5 -40.43 32.29 -16.50
CA ALA A 5 -40.55 30.86 -16.19
C ALA A 5 -39.68 29.98 -17.12
N PHE A 6 -39.56 30.37 -18.40
CA PHE A 6 -38.69 29.66 -19.35
C PHE A 6 -37.20 29.82 -19.02
N ALA A 7 -36.76 31.03 -18.64
CA ALA A 7 -35.37 31.27 -18.25
C ALA A 7 -34.97 30.50 -16.98
N VAL A 8 -35.84 30.41 -15.97
CA VAL A 8 -35.61 29.62 -14.75
C VAL A 8 -35.53 28.13 -15.07
N SER A 9 -36.39 27.64 -15.97
CA SER A 9 -36.39 26.22 -16.36
C SER A 9 -35.13 25.83 -17.14
N VAL A 10 -34.60 26.71 -18.00
CA VAL A 10 -33.35 26.45 -18.74
C VAL A 10 -32.13 26.46 -17.80
N VAL A 11 -32.08 27.38 -16.83
CA VAL A 11 -30.98 27.41 -15.83
C VAL A 11 -31.00 26.15 -14.95
N LEU A 12 -32.18 25.67 -14.56
CA LEU A 12 -32.30 24.45 -13.76
C LEU A 12 -31.82 23.21 -14.54
N ILE A 13 -32.14 23.12 -15.84
CA ILE A 13 -31.68 22.04 -16.71
C ILE A 13 -30.16 22.09 -16.89
N VAL A 14 -29.57 23.28 -17.11
CA VAL A 14 -28.10 23.42 -17.23
C VAL A 14 -27.38 23.10 -15.91
N LEU A 15 -27.97 23.40 -14.75
CA LEU A 15 -27.39 23.03 -13.45
C LEU A 15 -27.47 21.51 -13.18
N ILE A 16 -28.58 20.88 -13.53
CA ILE A 16 -28.75 19.43 -13.35
C ILE A 16 -27.85 18.67 -14.33
N PHE A 17 -27.86 19.02 -15.62
CA PHE A 17 -27.00 18.37 -16.61
C PHE A 17 -25.54 18.77 -16.49
N GLY A 18 -25.22 20.02 -16.10
CA GLY A 18 -23.86 20.44 -15.79
C GLY A 18 -23.31 19.75 -14.55
N GLY A 19 -24.14 19.50 -13.53
CA GLY A 19 -23.77 18.72 -12.35
C GLY A 19 -23.55 17.24 -12.65
N VAL A 20 -24.39 16.63 -13.50
CA VAL A 20 -24.20 15.24 -13.95
C VAL A 20 -22.99 15.12 -14.88
N PHE A 21 -22.76 16.05 -15.80
CA PHE A 21 -21.59 16.05 -16.67
C PHE A 21 -20.30 16.33 -15.88
N TYR A 22 -20.34 17.18 -14.84
CA TYR A 22 -19.21 17.36 -13.93
C TYR A 22 -18.98 16.10 -13.08
N MET A 23 -20.01 15.41 -12.59
CA MET A 23 -19.83 14.13 -11.89
C MET A 23 -19.26 13.03 -12.80
N VAL A 24 -19.70 12.97 -14.06
CA VAL A 24 -19.26 11.94 -15.03
C VAL A 24 -17.88 12.27 -15.62
N ASN A 25 -17.47 13.54 -15.64
CA ASN A 25 -16.23 14.00 -16.29
C ASN A 25 -15.14 14.53 -15.30
N SER A 26 -15.40 14.65 -13.99
CA SER A 26 -14.48 15.23 -12.99
C SER A 26 -13.90 14.26 -11.94
N GLN A 27 -13.83 12.95 -12.17
CA GLN A 27 -13.19 12.04 -11.19
C GLN A 27 -12.08 11.16 -11.77
N LYS A 28 -11.23 11.69 -12.65
CA LYS A 28 -9.82 11.26 -12.58
C LYS A 28 -9.22 12.02 -11.40
N SER A 29 -8.99 11.34 -10.28
CA SER A 29 -8.32 11.98 -9.15
C SER A 29 -6.90 12.42 -9.57
N SER A 30 -6.15 13.13 -8.72
CA SER A 30 -4.74 13.44 -9.02
C SER A 30 -3.90 12.18 -9.32
N THR A 31 -4.42 11.00 -8.97
CA THR A 31 -3.84 9.69 -9.25
C THR A 31 -4.26 9.11 -10.61
N GLY A 32 -5.28 9.66 -11.27
CA GLY A 32 -5.83 9.16 -12.52
C GLY A 32 -6.70 7.90 -12.39
N LEU A 33 -6.92 7.42 -11.17
CA LEU A 33 -7.78 6.28 -10.84
C LEU A 33 -9.24 6.72 -10.63
N ASP A 34 -10.16 5.79 -10.83
CA ASP A 34 -11.56 5.93 -10.41
C ASP A 34 -11.74 5.59 -8.91
N ALA A 35 -12.95 5.85 -8.40
CA ALA A 35 -13.25 5.63 -6.98
C ALA A 35 -13.20 4.16 -6.55
N LYS A 36 -13.49 3.23 -7.47
CA LYS A 36 -13.49 1.78 -7.21
C LYS A 36 -12.06 1.25 -7.18
N GLU A 37 -11.20 1.70 -8.09
CA GLU A 37 -9.77 1.41 -8.11
C GLU A 37 -9.06 1.95 -6.86
N GLU A 38 -9.33 3.20 -6.47
CA GLU A 38 -8.75 3.75 -5.23
C GLU A 38 -9.19 2.98 -3.99
N LYS A 39 -10.44 2.50 -3.97
CA LYS A 39 -10.99 1.74 -2.84
C LYS A 39 -10.30 0.40 -2.69
N ILE A 40 -10.19 -0.40 -3.76
CA ILE A 40 -9.52 -1.70 -3.69
C ILE A 40 -8.02 -1.57 -3.38
N ILE A 41 -7.34 -0.54 -3.90
CA ILE A 41 -5.93 -0.26 -3.58
C ILE A 41 -5.77 0.05 -2.10
N LYS A 42 -6.56 0.99 -1.55
CA LYS A 42 -6.49 1.32 -0.12
C LYS A 42 -6.79 0.11 0.75
N HIS A 43 -7.76 -0.71 0.37
CA HIS A 43 -8.14 -1.91 1.11
C HIS A 43 -7.02 -2.97 1.08
N GLY A 44 -6.49 -3.30 -0.09
CA GLY A 44 -5.41 -4.29 -0.22
C GLY A 44 -4.11 -3.84 0.46
N PHE A 45 -3.72 -2.58 0.29
CA PHE A 45 -2.52 -2.04 0.95
C PHE A 45 -2.69 -1.96 2.47
N ARG A 46 -3.89 -1.67 2.96
CA ARG A 46 -4.15 -1.73 4.41
C ARG A 46 -3.80 -3.11 4.98
N LEU A 47 -4.22 -4.18 4.30
CA LEU A 47 -3.94 -5.56 4.72
C LEU A 47 -2.47 -5.93 4.52
N LEU A 48 -1.83 -5.49 3.43
CA LEU A 48 -0.41 -5.69 3.18
C LEU A 48 0.47 -5.01 4.24
N GLU A 49 0.15 -3.78 4.61
CA GLU A 49 0.86 -3.05 5.66
C GLU A 49 0.67 -3.70 7.04
N GLU A 50 -0.54 -4.20 7.34
CA GLU A 50 -0.78 -5.02 8.53
C GLU A 50 0.09 -6.30 8.49
N GLN A 51 0.21 -6.96 7.35
CA GLN A 51 1.03 -8.16 7.16
C GLN A 51 2.52 -7.90 7.41
N ILE A 52 3.10 -6.91 6.73
CA ILE A 52 4.52 -6.56 6.82
C ILE A 52 4.83 -5.99 8.20
N GLY A 53 4.00 -5.08 8.69
CA GLY A 53 4.17 -4.43 9.99
C GLY A 53 4.12 -5.45 11.13
N THR A 54 3.20 -6.41 11.08
CA THR A 54 3.11 -7.50 12.05
C THR A 54 4.34 -8.39 11.98
N TYR A 55 4.77 -8.81 10.79
CA TYR A 55 5.98 -9.63 10.64
C TYR A 55 7.21 -8.96 11.27
N ILE A 56 7.48 -7.70 10.93
CA ILE A 56 8.62 -6.95 11.47
C ILE A 56 8.48 -6.81 12.99
N LYS A 57 7.31 -6.41 13.47
CA LYS A 57 7.04 -6.20 14.90
C LYS A 57 7.22 -7.47 15.72
N GLU A 58 6.78 -8.62 15.22
CA GLU A 58 6.82 -9.88 15.97
C GLU A 58 8.18 -10.57 15.90
N ASN A 59 8.99 -10.29 14.86
CA ASN A 59 10.23 -11.02 14.59
C ASN A 59 11.52 -10.24 14.82
N TYR A 60 11.42 -8.95 15.16
CA TYR A 60 12.58 -8.10 15.42
C TYR A 60 12.42 -7.35 16.74
N SER A 61 13.45 -7.42 17.58
CA SER A 61 13.59 -6.58 18.78
C SER A 61 14.38 -5.31 18.45
N GLY A 62 14.20 -4.26 19.27
CA GLY A 62 14.90 -2.98 19.11
C GLY A 62 14.16 -1.98 18.20
N ILE A 63 12.90 -2.24 17.85
CA ILE A 63 12.06 -1.37 17.01
C ILE A 63 11.10 -0.58 17.90
N SER A 64 11.06 0.74 17.72
CA SER A 64 10.13 1.63 18.43
C SER A 64 8.87 1.95 17.63
N LYS A 65 9.00 2.05 16.31
CA LYS A 65 7.91 2.41 15.40
C LYS A 65 8.15 1.84 14.01
N ILE A 66 7.06 1.49 13.33
CA ILE A 66 7.00 1.17 11.91
C ILE A 66 6.00 2.16 11.28
N GLU A 67 6.35 2.75 10.16
CA GLU A 67 5.40 3.51 9.32
C GLU A 67 5.55 3.09 7.87
N PHE A 68 4.62 3.55 7.03
CA PHE A 68 4.62 3.27 5.61
C PHE A 68 4.62 4.56 4.80
N SER A 69 5.28 4.51 3.65
CA SER A 69 5.22 5.60 2.66
C SER A 69 3.79 5.78 2.13
N PRO A 70 3.52 6.85 1.36
CA PRO A 70 2.39 6.81 0.43
C PRO A 70 2.47 5.58 -0.48
N ILE A 71 1.32 5.13 -0.98
CA ILE A 71 1.22 4.09 -2.00
C ILE A 71 1.55 4.74 -3.34
N PHE A 72 2.66 4.34 -3.94
CA PHE A 72 3.13 4.85 -5.22
C PHE A 72 2.55 4.02 -6.35
N ILE A 73 1.78 4.65 -7.23
CA ILE A 73 1.24 4.01 -8.43
C ILE A 73 1.98 4.46 -9.69
N GLN A 74 2.25 3.51 -10.57
CA GLN A 74 2.87 3.74 -11.88
C GLN A 74 2.13 2.94 -12.95
N GLY A 75 2.25 3.40 -14.20
CA GLY A 75 1.59 2.76 -15.34
C GLY A 75 0.06 2.82 -15.31
N GLY A 76 -0.60 1.87 -15.97
CA GLY A 76 -2.06 1.79 -16.14
C GLY A 76 -2.46 1.38 -17.56
N GLU A 77 -3.74 1.53 -17.90
CA GLU A 77 -4.29 1.22 -19.23
C GLU A 77 -3.51 1.90 -20.36
N ASP A 78 -3.21 3.19 -20.18
CA ASP A 78 -2.47 3.99 -21.16
C ASP A 78 -0.95 3.74 -21.16
N ASN A 79 -0.40 3.07 -20.13
CA ASN A 79 1.04 2.84 -19.98
C ASN A 79 1.35 1.58 -19.12
N PRO A 80 1.05 0.37 -19.61
CA PRO A 80 1.26 -0.85 -18.83
C PRO A 80 2.76 -1.17 -18.64
N PRO A 81 3.13 -1.93 -17.59
CA PRO A 81 2.24 -2.51 -16.58
C PRO A 81 1.86 -1.50 -15.48
N PHE A 82 0.66 -1.68 -14.91
CA PHE A 82 0.29 -1.01 -13.66
C PHE A 82 1.08 -1.61 -12.50
N THR A 83 1.69 -0.76 -11.67
CA THR A 83 2.26 -1.17 -10.38
C THR A 83 1.79 -0.25 -9.28
N ALA A 84 1.63 -0.81 -8.09
CA ALA A 84 1.47 -0.07 -6.86
C ALA A 84 2.47 -0.62 -5.83
N ASP A 85 3.17 0.28 -5.14
CA ASP A 85 4.23 -0.08 -4.20
C ASP A 85 4.19 0.83 -2.96
N VAL A 86 4.53 0.27 -1.80
CA VAL A 86 4.73 0.98 -0.55
C VAL A 86 6.10 0.63 0.03
N LEU A 87 6.70 1.55 0.78
CA LEU A 87 7.98 1.34 1.45
C LEU A 87 7.77 1.34 2.98
N PRO A 88 8.08 0.23 3.67
CA PRO A 88 8.16 0.22 5.12
C PRO A 88 9.30 1.11 5.61
N VAL A 89 9.07 1.79 6.73
CA VAL A 89 10.05 2.62 7.41
C VAL A 89 10.14 2.19 8.86
N ILE A 90 11.34 1.84 9.30
CA ILE A 90 11.61 1.36 10.64
C ILE A 90 12.28 2.47 11.44
N TYR A 91 11.81 2.65 12.67
CA TYR A 91 12.48 3.43 13.69
C TYR A 91 13.00 2.48 14.75
N ASP A 92 14.29 2.55 15.06
CA ASP A 92 14.84 1.82 16.20
C ASP A 92 14.53 2.52 17.53
N GLU A 93 14.83 1.86 18.64
CA GLU A 93 14.66 2.41 19.99
C GLU A 93 15.60 3.59 20.31
N GLU A 94 16.63 3.83 19.48
CA GLU A 94 17.51 5.00 19.59
C GLU A 94 16.96 6.20 18.81
N GLY A 95 15.86 6.04 18.06
CA GLY A 95 15.23 7.07 17.26
C GLY A 95 15.80 7.23 15.85
N ASN A 96 16.67 6.32 15.39
CA ASN A 96 17.14 6.34 14.00
C ASN A 96 16.04 5.84 13.07
N ARG A 97 15.88 6.52 11.93
CA ARG A 97 14.90 6.19 10.88
C ARG A 97 15.61 5.54 9.69
N ALA A 98 15.07 4.42 9.21
CA ALA A 98 15.56 3.74 8.02
C ALA A 98 14.41 3.32 7.09
N VAL A 99 14.61 3.49 5.78
CA VAL A 99 13.60 3.15 4.76
C VAL A 99 13.98 1.84 4.07
N MET A 100 13.06 0.88 4.05
CA MET A 100 13.21 -0.41 3.37
C MET A 100 12.94 -0.28 1.87
N GLY A 101 13.31 -1.30 1.09
CA GLY A 101 13.12 -1.36 -0.37
C GLY A 101 14.01 -0.42 -1.18
N LYS A 102 14.94 0.28 -0.54
CA LYS A 102 15.94 1.14 -1.21
C LYS A 102 17.23 0.41 -1.48
N ARG A 103 18.03 0.96 -2.40
CA ARG A 103 19.39 0.47 -2.66
C ARG A 103 20.32 0.79 -1.49
N ILE A 104 21.04 -0.20 -0.98
CA ILE A 104 22.10 -0.03 0.02
C ILE A 104 23.42 -0.48 -0.63
N GLY A 105 24.37 0.45 -0.74
CA GLY A 105 25.59 0.26 -1.53
C GLY A 105 25.28 -0.09 -2.99
N LYS A 106 25.68 -1.28 -3.44
CA LYS A 106 25.44 -1.78 -4.80
C LYS A 106 24.21 -2.69 -4.92
N ARG A 107 23.56 -3.04 -3.80
CA ARG A 107 22.46 -4.01 -3.77
C ARG A 107 21.11 -3.31 -3.69
N GLY A 108 20.21 -3.64 -4.61
CA GLY A 108 18.80 -3.28 -4.53
C GLY A 108 18.04 -4.25 -3.62
N TYR A 109 17.02 -3.74 -2.94
CA TYR A 109 16.10 -4.50 -2.10
C TYR A 109 14.69 -4.39 -2.68
N PRO A 110 13.82 -5.40 -2.48
CA PRO A 110 12.50 -5.44 -3.10
C PRO A 110 11.61 -4.28 -2.63
N SER A 111 10.78 -3.76 -3.53
CA SER A 111 9.60 -2.98 -3.13
C SER A 111 8.51 -3.91 -2.59
N TYR A 112 7.53 -3.35 -1.91
CA TYR A 112 6.43 -4.09 -1.30
C TYR A 112 5.12 -3.69 -1.98
N GLY A 113 4.44 -4.60 -2.66
CA GLY A 113 3.25 -4.23 -3.41
C GLY A 113 2.83 -5.21 -4.49
N THR A 114 2.30 -4.68 -5.60
CA THR A 114 1.58 -5.51 -6.59
C THR A 114 2.48 -6.33 -7.50
N THR A 115 3.80 -6.17 -7.41
CA THR A 115 4.77 -6.95 -8.19
C THR A 115 4.99 -8.35 -7.63
N GLY A 116 4.70 -8.59 -6.35
CA GLY A 116 4.85 -9.91 -5.72
C GLY A 116 3.86 -10.12 -4.59
N ASP A 117 3.82 -9.20 -3.63
CA ASP A 117 3.18 -9.42 -2.33
C ASP A 117 1.65 -9.32 -2.36
N LEU A 118 1.09 -8.56 -3.32
CA LEU A 118 -0.33 -8.21 -3.36
C LEU A 118 -0.91 -8.39 -4.76
N THR A 119 -2.09 -8.99 -4.86
CA THR A 119 -2.88 -9.04 -6.10
C THR A 119 -4.23 -8.41 -5.87
N LEU A 120 -4.62 -7.50 -6.76
CA LEU A 120 -5.89 -6.80 -6.74
C LEU A 120 -6.58 -7.06 -8.07
N ASP A 121 -7.83 -7.47 -8.03
CA ASP A 121 -8.66 -7.69 -9.21
C ASP A 121 -10.14 -7.44 -8.88
N PHE A 122 -10.99 -7.49 -9.89
CA PHE A 122 -12.43 -7.53 -9.73
C PHE A 122 -13.01 -8.80 -10.35
N ASP A 123 -13.92 -9.45 -9.63
CA ASP A 123 -14.65 -10.58 -10.19
C ASP A 123 -15.59 -10.13 -11.33
N HIS A 124 -16.21 -11.09 -12.00
CA HIS A 124 -17.16 -10.86 -13.10
C HIS A 124 -18.45 -10.13 -12.66
N MET A 125 -18.73 -10.07 -11.36
CA MET A 125 -19.82 -9.29 -10.78
C MET A 125 -19.35 -7.89 -10.33
N GLY A 126 -18.06 -7.61 -10.43
CA GLY A 126 -17.44 -6.36 -10.03
C GLY A 126 -17.12 -6.26 -8.54
N ASN A 127 -17.12 -7.36 -7.78
CA ASN A 127 -16.67 -7.37 -6.39
C ASN A 127 -15.15 -7.34 -6.31
N GLU A 128 -14.62 -6.77 -5.23
CA GLU A 128 -13.18 -6.72 -4.96
C GLU A 128 -12.64 -8.14 -4.76
N SER A 129 -11.50 -8.43 -5.37
CA SER A 129 -10.73 -9.63 -5.11
C SER A 129 -9.30 -9.26 -4.73
N ILE A 130 -8.91 -9.61 -3.49
CA ILE A 130 -7.65 -9.20 -2.88
C ILE A 130 -6.94 -10.45 -2.39
N TRP A 131 -5.71 -10.65 -2.85
CA TRP A 131 -4.88 -11.74 -2.38
C TRP A 131 -3.52 -11.26 -1.91
N LEU A 132 -3.11 -11.76 -0.74
CA LEU A 132 -1.76 -11.58 -0.23
C LEU A 132 -0.90 -12.81 -0.51
N GLU A 133 0.37 -12.60 -0.81
CA GLU A 133 1.35 -13.68 -0.87
C GLU A 133 1.57 -14.25 0.54
N GLY A 134 1.43 -15.58 0.67
CA GLY A 134 1.76 -16.32 1.88
C GLY A 134 3.25 -16.64 1.99
N SER A 135 3.67 -17.29 3.09
CA SER A 135 5.09 -17.60 3.31
C SER A 135 5.75 -18.43 2.19
N ALA A 136 7.07 -18.24 2.04
CA ALA A 136 7.97 -18.85 1.04
C ALA A 136 7.98 -20.38 0.93
N THR A 137 7.24 -21.11 1.77
CA THR A 137 7.14 -22.58 1.70
C THR A 137 6.19 -23.07 0.61
N SER A 138 5.39 -22.18 0.02
CA SER A 138 4.58 -22.47 -1.16
C SER A 138 4.55 -21.24 -2.05
N LEU A 139 5.49 -21.15 -2.99
CA LEU A 139 5.66 -20.09 -3.99
C LEU A 139 4.38 -19.71 -4.78
N ASP A 140 3.27 -20.43 -4.58
CA ASP A 140 2.01 -20.24 -5.32
C ASP A 140 0.79 -20.04 -4.41
N LYS A 141 0.93 -20.01 -3.07
CA LYS A 141 -0.24 -19.88 -2.18
C LYS A 141 -0.54 -18.41 -1.88
N LYS A 142 -1.32 -17.82 -2.78
CA LYS A 142 -2.04 -16.57 -2.54
C LYS A 142 -3.23 -16.82 -1.61
N ILE A 143 -3.38 -16.00 -0.59
CA ILE A 143 -4.45 -16.11 0.41
C ILE A 143 -5.48 -15.04 0.09
N ASP A 144 -6.71 -15.47 -0.17
CA ASP A 144 -7.85 -14.59 -0.41
C ASP A 144 -8.23 -13.87 0.88
N VAL A 145 -8.15 -12.54 0.86
CA VAL A 145 -8.48 -11.65 1.96
C VAL A 145 -9.52 -10.60 1.56
N SER A 146 -10.25 -10.84 0.47
CA SER A 146 -11.19 -9.88 -0.14
C SER A 146 -12.27 -9.37 0.82
N ASN A 147 -12.70 -10.21 1.76
CA ASN A 147 -13.73 -9.89 2.74
C ASN A 147 -13.18 -9.53 4.13
N ALA A 148 -11.85 -9.42 4.27
CA ALA A 148 -11.20 -9.20 5.55
C ALA A 148 -11.00 -7.70 5.81
N ASN A 149 -11.55 -7.19 6.92
CA ASN A 149 -11.29 -5.79 7.32
C ASN A 149 -9.91 -5.60 7.99
N HIS A 150 -9.34 -6.68 8.48
CA HIS A 150 -8.02 -6.76 9.13
C HIS A 150 -7.32 -8.04 8.70
N LEU A 151 -5.99 -8.05 8.79
CA LEU A 151 -5.14 -9.18 8.45
C LEU A 151 -5.61 -10.46 9.18
N PRO A 152 -6.07 -11.49 8.45
CA PRO A 152 -6.43 -12.75 9.07
C PRO A 152 -5.18 -13.55 9.45
N GLU A 153 -5.29 -14.40 10.47
CA GLU A 153 -4.15 -15.15 11.03
C GLU A 153 -3.47 -16.04 9.98
N GLU A 154 -4.25 -16.65 9.09
CA GLU A 154 -3.74 -17.48 8.00
C GLU A 154 -2.89 -16.68 6.99
N ALA A 155 -3.12 -15.37 6.87
CA ALA A 155 -2.38 -14.48 5.97
C ALA A 155 -1.11 -13.92 6.60
N LYS A 156 -0.80 -14.24 7.86
CA LYS A 156 0.48 -13.83 8.46
C LYS A 156 1.66 -14.49 7.76
N LEU A 157 2.75 -13.74 7.63
CA LEU A 157 4.00 -14.26 7.07
C LEU A 157 4.68 -15.20 8.07
N THR A 158 5.00 -16.40 7.62
CA THR A 158 5.81 -17.36 8.39
C THR A 158 7.30 -17.03 8.20
N PRO A 159 8.05 -16.75 9.28
CA PRO A 159 9.49 -16.56 9.20
C PRO A 159 10.21 -17.84 8.71
N PRO A 160 11.33 -17.74 7.99
CA PRO A 160 11.99 -16.51 7.53
C PRO A 160 11.42 -15.96 6.23
N ILE A 161 11.51 -14.63 6.05
CA ILE A 161 11.15 -13.92 4.82
C ILE A 161 12.42 -13.28 4.26
N LYS A 162 13.12 -14.03 3.42
CA LYS A 162 14.49 -13.69 2.96
C LYS A 162 14.62 -12.26 2.43
N GLY A 163 13.68 -11.76 1.64
CA GLY A 163 13.74 -10.40 1.08
C GLY A 163 13.73 -9.32 2.16
N THR A 164 12.77 -9.42 3.09
CA THR A 164 12.60 -8.51 4.23
C THR A 164 13.75 -8.65 5.22
N ASP A 165 14.12 -9.89 5.55
CA ASP A 165 15.18 -10.18 6.52
C ASP A 165 16.54 -9.64 6.03
N ASP A 166 16.90 -9.94 4.77
CA ASP A 166 18.14 -9.46 4.14
C ASP A 166 18.19 -7.91 4.12
N ASN A 167 17.05 -7.24 3.97
CA ASN A 167 16.99 -5.78 3.95
C ASN A 167 17.25 -5.19 5.34
N ILE A 168 16.60 -5.71 6.39
CA ILE A 168 16.78 -5.21 7.76
C ILE A 168 18.23 -5.44 8.19
N ASP A 169 18.79 -6.62 7.92
CA ASP A 169 20.20 -6.92 8.23
C ASP A 169 21.14 -5.94 7.53
N ALA A 170 20.84 -5.57 6.29
CA ALA A 170 21.64 -4.59 5.56
C ALA A 170 21.53 -3.17 6.13
N LEU A 171 20.35 -2.74 6.59
CA LEU A 171 20.17 -1.45 7.26
C LEU A 171 20.94 -1.38 8.60
N VAL A 172 21.00 -2.49 9.33
CA VAL A 172 21.81 -2.61 10.56
C VAL A 172 23.30 -2.59 10.22
N ASN A 173 23.74 -3.37 9.23
CA ASN A 173 25.14 -3.44 8.82
C ASN A 173 25.66 -2.12 8.23
N ASP A 174 24.79 -1.36 7.55
CA ASP A 174 25.09 0.00 7.05
C ASP A 174 25.11 1.05 8.18
N GLY A 175 24.65 0.69 9.39
CA GLY A 175 24.62 1.56 10.56
C GLY A 175 23.43 2.52 10.62
N GLN A 176 22.45 2.39 9.71
CA GLN A 176 21.22 3.19 9.73
C GLN A 176 20.31 2.80 10.88
N LEU A 177 20.29 1.52 11.24
CA LEU A 177 19.59 1.00 12.42
C LEU A 177 20.59 0.49 13.44
N LYS A 178 20.29 0.70 14.72
CA LYS A 178 21.12 0.27 15.85
C LYS A 178 20.35 -0.65 16.76
N LYS A 179 21.01 -1.69 17.24
CA LYS A 179 20.46 -2.68 18.20
C LYS A 179 19.16 -3.36 17.74
N VAL A 180 18.86 -3.31 16.44
CA VAL A 180 17.78 -4.09 15.84
C VAL A 180 18.30 -5.50 15.57
N THR A 181 17.64 -6.51 16.11
CA THR A 181 18.05 -7.91 15.98
C THR A 181 16.85 -8.83 15.83
N LYS A 182 16.98 -9.87 15.00
CA LYS A 182 15.97 -10.91 14.87
C LYS A 182 15.74 -11.61 16.21
N SER A 183 14.48 -11.77 16.60
CA SER A 183 14.09 -12.19 17.94
C SER A 183 12.64 -12.67 17.98
N GLU A 184 12.39 -13.84 18.57
CA GLU A 184 11.05 -14.37 18.81
C GLU A 184 10.22 -13.53 19.79
N LYS A 185 10.87 -12.66 20.57
CA LYS A 185 10.16 -11.72 21.46
C LYS A 185 9.59 -10.52 20.71
N GLY A 186 10.11 -10.24 19.52
CA GLY A 186 9.75 -9.06 18.73
C GLY A 186 9.95 -7.74 19.49
N SER A 187 9.14 -6.76 19.10
CA SER A 187 9.02 -5.42 19.66
C SER A 187 7.56 -5.15 20.02
N PRO A 188 7.01 -5.75 21.09
CA PRO A 188 5.57 -5.71 21.38
C PRO A 188 5.03 -4.29 21.57
N LYS A 189 5.89 -3.36 22.01
CA LYS A 189 5.56 -1.94 22.22
C LYS A 189 5.69 -1.08 20.97
N ALA A 190 6.21 -1.62 19.86
CA ALA A 190 6.34 -0.88 18.62
C ALA A 190 4.97 -0.43 18.11
N LYS A 191 4.88 0.83 17.69
CA LYS A 191 3.70 1.38 17.01
C LYS A 191 3.77 1.07 15.52
N ILE A 192 2.61 0.91 14.89
CA ILE A 192 2.50 0.74 13.44
C ILE A 192 1.58 1.84 12.93
N ASP A 193 2.13 2.74 12.11
CA ASP A 193 1.42 3.84 11.49
C ASP A 193 1.19 3.52 10.01
N TYR A 194 -0.06 3.26 9.67
CA TYR A 194 -0.49 2.83 8.34
C TYR A 194 -0.70 4.01 7.40
N SER A 195 -0.44 3.80 6.11
CA SER A 195 -0.66 4.79 5.07
C SER A 195 -2.04 4.64 4.43
N ILE A 196 -2.61 5.77 4.02
CA ILE A 196 -3.88 5.82 3.26
C ILE A 196 -3.76 6.67 2.00
N GLN A 197 -2.57 7.23 1.75
CA GLN A 197 -2.35 8.20 0.68
C GLN A 197 -1.86 7.47 -0.57
N ILE A 198 -2.50 7.72 -1.71
CA ILE A 198 -2.06 7.24 -3.02
C ILE A 198 -1.41 8.41 -3.77
N ILE A 199 -0.24 8.20 -4.34
CA ILE A 199 0.50 9.17 -5.15
C ILE A 199 0.90 8.51 -6.46
N ARG A 200 0.69 9.20 -7.58
CA ARG A 200 1.23 8.77 -8.87
C ARG A 200 2.69 9.24 -8.99
N GLY A 201 3.62 8.31 -9.21
CA GLY A 201 5.05 8.59 -9.29
C GLY A 201 5.91 7.42 -8.82
N SER A 202 7.23 7.57 -8.92
CA SER A 202 8.16 6.53 -8.49
C SER A 202 8.50 6.65 -7.01
N TYR A 203 8.45 5.55 -6.27
CA TYR A 203 8.94 5.50 -4.88
C TYR A 203 10.43 5.83 -4.77
N SER A 204 11.20 5.72 -5.86
CA SER A 204 12.64 6.00 -5.88
C SER A 204 12.99 7.45 -5.57
N GLU A 205 12.02 8.36 -5.75
CA GLU A 205 12.16 9.80 -5.48
C GLU A 205 11.76 10.18 -4.04
N TRP A 206 11.23 9.24 -3.27
CA TRP A 206 10.77 9.47 -1.90
C TRP A 206 11.94 9.41 -0.91
N ASN A 207 12.06 10.40 -0.01
CA ASN A 207 13.13 10.50 0.99
C ASN A 207 12.60 10.37 2.42
#